data_AF-A0A839UG83-F1
#
_entry.id   AF-A0A839UG83-F1
#
_cell.length_a   1.000
_cell.length_b   1.000
_cell.length_c   1.000
_cell.angle_alpha   90.00
_cell.angle_beta   90.00
_cell.angle_gamma   90.00
#
_symmetry.space_group_name_H-M   'P 1'
#
loop_
_entity.id
_entity.type
_entity.pdbx_description
1 polymer ?
#
loop_
_entity_poly.entity_id
_entity_poly.type
_entity_poly.pdbx_seq_one_letter_code
_entity_poly.pdbx_strand_id
1 'polypeptide(L)' 'MEAVERALEAEAPCGDILNLVASVRGAVNGLMGELIEDHIRVHVVDPDKDADAERAQGAAELIDVVRKYLK' A
#
# COMPACT_ATOMS: atom_id res chain seq x y z
N MET A 1 13.36 -5.05 7.60
CA MET A 1 14.47 -4.16 8.00
C MET A 1 15.76 -4.94 8.18
N GLU A 2 15.76 -6.05 8.91
CA GLU A 2 16.96 -6.87 9.15
C GLU A 2 17.76 -7.23 7.88
N ALA A 3 17.10 -7.47 6.74
CA ALA A 3 17.80 -7.76 5.48
C ALA A 3 18.68 -6.59 5.00
N VAL A 4 18.23 -5.34 5.21
CA VAL A 4 19.00 -4.13 4.88
C VAL A 4 20.16 -3.96 5.85
N GLU A 5 19.93 -4.20 7.14
CA GLU A 5 20.96 -4.15 8.18
C GLU A 5 22.09 -5.14 7.88
N ARG A 6 21.74 -6.40 7.58
CA ARG A 6 22.72 -7.43 7.20
C ARG A 6 23.51 -7.07 5.94
N ALA A 7 22.86 -6.45 4.95
CA ALA A 7 23.55 -6.04 3.72
C ALA A 7 24.55 -4.90 3.96
N LEU A 8 24.23 -3.98 4.88
CA LEU A 8 25.15 -2.92 5.31
C LEU A 8 26.34 -3.48 6.10
N GLU A 9 26.08 -4.38 7.06
CA GLU A 9 27.13 -5.03 7.86
C GLU A 9 28.07 -5.88 7.01
N ALA A 10 27.54 -6.53 5.97
CA ALA A 10 28.32 -7.30 5.02
C ALA A 10 29.05 -6.44 3.96
N GLU A 11 28.98 -5.10 4.07
CA GLU A 11 29.56 -4.15 3.12
C GLU A 11 29.17 -4.45 1.66
N ALA A 12 27.90 -4.84 1.45
CA ALA A 12 27.38 -5.14 0.12
C ALA A 12 27.47 -3.92 -0.81
N PRO A 13 27.55 -4.13 -2.14
CA PRO A 13 27.56 -3.03 -3.10
C PRO A 13 26.38 -2.07 -2.91
N CYS A 14 26.63 -0.76 -2.96
CA CYS A 14 25.59 0.26 -2.75
C CYS A 14 24.38 0.08 -3.67
N GLY A 15 24.59 -0.38 -4.91
CA GLY A 15 23.50 -0.67 -5.85
C GLY A 15 22.54 -1.75 -5.36
N ASP A 16 23.06 -2.80 -4.72
CA ASP A 16 22.24 -3.90 -4.20
C ASP A 16 21.43 -3.46 -2.98
N ILE A 17 22.03 -2.64 -2.11
CA ILE A 17 21.35 -2.03 -0.96
C ILE A 17 20.22 -1.11 -1.44
N LEU A 18 20.46 -0.26 -2.44
CA LEU A 18 19.44 0.62 -3.02
C LEU A 18 18.27 -0.18 -3.61
N ASN A 19 18.55 -1.28 -4.31
CA ASN A 19 17.52 -2.17 -4.84
C ASN A 19 16.69 -2.83 -3.73
N LEU A 20 17.36 -3.30 -2.67
CA LEU A 20 16.68 -3.91 -1.52
C LEU A 20 15.76 -2.90 -0.82
N VAL A 21 16.24 -1.68 -0.58
CA VAL A 21 15.41 -0.61 0.03
C VAL A 21 14.24 -0.23 -0.88
N ALA A 22 14.46 -0.14 -2.20
CA ALA A 22 13.39 0.14 -3.15
C ALA A 22 12.30 -0.95 -3.14
N SER A 23 12.70 -2.22 -3.03
CA SER A 23 11.76 -3.36 -2.89
C SER A 23 10.95 -3.28 -1.60
N VAL A 24 11.61 -2.99 -0.46
CA VAL A 24 10.92 -2.81 0.83
C VAL A 24 9.91 -1.67 0.75
N ARG A 25 10.28 -0.53 0.14
CA ARG A 25 9.37 0.61 -0.05
C ARG A 25 8.13 0.20 -0.85
N GLY A 26 8.30 -0.53 -1.96
CA GLY A 26 7.17 -1.01 -2.76
C GLY A 26 6.25 -1.94 -1.96
N ALA A 27 6.81 -2.88 -1.20
CA ALA A 27 6.01 -3.76 -0.35
C ALA A 27 5.21 -3.01 0.72
N VAL A 28 5.83 -2.00 1.36
CA VAL A 28 5.16 -1.17 2.37
C VAL A 28 4.05 -0.31 1.73
N ASN A 29 4.29 0.26 0.56
CA ASN A 29 3.27 1.02 -0.18
C ASN A 29 2.07 0.14 -0.54
N GLY A 30 2.32 -1.06 -1.08
CA GLY A 30 1.26 -2.02 -1.41
C GLY A 30 0.41 -2.39 -0.19
N LEU A 31 1.05 -2.75 0.93
CA LEU A 31 0.36 -3.03 2.18
C LEU A 31 -0.45 -1.82 2.69
N MET A 32 0.10 -0.62 2.60
CA MET A 32 -0.60 0.60 2.99
C MET A 32 -1.85 0.83 2.12
N GLY A 33 -1.78 0.56 0.82
CA GLY A 33 -2.94 0.61 -0.08
C GLY A 33 -4.05 -0.35 0.35
N GLU A 34 -3.70 -1.59 0.68
CA GLU A 34 -4.65 -2.60 1.19
C GLU A 34 -5.30 -2.15 2.51
N LEU A 35 -4.50 -1.69 3.47
CA LEU A 35 -5.02 -1.23 4.78
C LEU A 35 -5.95 -0.03 4.66
N ILE A 36 -5.68 0.91 3.74
CA ILE A 36 -6.55 2.06 3.49
C ILE A 36 -7.87 1.59 2.87
N GLU A 37 -7.83 0.69 1.89
CA GLU A 37 -9.05 0.12 1.32
C GLU A 37 -9.91 -0.57 2.39
N ASP A 38 -9.29 -1.44 3.21
CA ASP A 38 -9.98 -2.12 4.30
C ASP A 38 -10.59 -1.11 5.28
N HIS A 39 -9.86 -0.06 5.63
CA HIS A 39 -10.38 1.00 6.49
C HIS A 39 -11.60 1.70 5.88
N ILE A 40 -11.57 1.99 4.57
CA ILE A 40 -12.73 2.57 3.87
C ILE A 40 -13.92 1.62 3.97
N ARG A 41 -13.75 0.34 3.59
CA ARG A 41 -14.84 -0.64 3.56
C ARG A 41 -15.43 -0.95 4.94
N VAL A 42 -14.60 -1.04 5.97
CA VAL A 42 -15.04 -1.47 7.31
C VAL A 42 -15.54 -0.30 8.16
N HIS A 43 -14.97 0.89 8.01
CA HIS A 43 -15.22 2.01 8.92
C HIS A 43 -15.85 3.25 8.28
N VAL A 44 -15.77 3.39 6.95
CA VAL A 44 -16.29 4.58 6.25
C VAL A 44 -17.56 4.21 5.49
N VAL A 45 -17.41 3.47 4.40
CA VAL A 45 -18.48 3.04 3.48
C VAL A 45 -18.02 1.73 2.82
N ASP A 46 -18.84 0.69 2.92
CA ASP A 46 -18.69 -0.50 2.10
C ASP A 46 -19.48 -0.32 0.80
N PRO A 47 -18.83 -0.08 -0.36
CA PRO A 47 -19.52 0.18 -1.61
C PRO A 47 -20.43 -0.97 -2.06
N ASP A 48 -20.19 -2.19 -1.57
CA ASP A 48 -20.99 -3.37 -1.91
C ASP A 48 -22.23 -3.54 -1.01
N LYS A 49 -22.35 -2.77 0.07
CA LYS A 49 -23.43 -2.88 1.06
C LYS A 49 -24.17 -1.58 1.33
N ASP A 50 -23.66 -0.45 0.88
CA ASP A 50 -24.29 0.85 1.11
C ASP A 50 -25.56 1.01 0.25
N ALA A 51 -26.64 1.47 0.87
CA ALA A 51 -27.91 1.69 0.17
C ALA A 51 -27.93 2.99 -0.65
N ASP A 52 -27.04 3.94 -0.33
CA ASP A 52 -26.87 5.18 -1.08
C ASP A 52 -25.91 4.94 -2.26
N ALA A 53 -26.46 4.95 -3.47
CA ALA A 53 -25.71 4.66 -4.69
C ALA A 53 -24.62 5.69 -5.03
N GLU A 54 -24.85 6.97 -4.75
CA GLU A 54 -23.83 8.01 -5.00
C GLU A 54 -22.66 7.84 -4.04
N ARG A 55 -22.97 7.54 -2.77
CA ARG A 55 -21.95 7.30 -1.75
C ARG A 55 -21.15 6.02 -1.99
N ALA A 56 -21.83 4.93 -2.39
CA ALA A 56 -21.18 3.68 -2.79
C ALA A 56 -20.22 3.88 -3.97
N GLN A 57 -20.67 4.59 -5.01
CA GLN A 57 -19.86 4.89 -6.17
C GLN A 57 -18.61 5.73 -5.79
N GLY A 58 -18.78 6.76 -4.98
CA GLY A 58 -17.66 7.60 -4.52
C GLY A 58 -16.62 6.81 -3.70
N ALA A 59 -17.06 5.84 -2.89
CA ALA A 59 -16.14 4.97 -2.15
C ALA A 59 -15.37 4.02 -3.08
N ALA A 60 -16.03 3.44 -4.09
CA ALA A 60 -15.37 2.59 -5.08
C ALA A 60 -14.32 3.36 -5.90
N GLU A 61 -14.64 4.58 -6.34
CA GLU A 61 -13.70 5.46 -7.04
C GLU A 61 -12.49 5.82 -6.18
N LEU A 62 -12.71 6.12 -4.90
CA LEU A 62 -11.63 6.41 -3.96
C LEU A 62 -10.69 5.21 -3.77
N ILE A 63 -11.25 4.00 -3.59
CA ILE A 63 -10.48 2.76 -3.49
C ILE A 63 -9.63 2.56 -4.76
N ASP A 64 -10.20 2.79 -5.94
CA ASP A 64 -9.47 2.69 -7.20
C ASP A 64 -8.32 3.70 -7.32
N VAL A 65 -8.53 4.94 -6.86
CA VAL A 65 -7.47 5.95 -6.80
C VAL A 65 -6.35 5.50 -5.86
N VAL A 66 -6.68 5.05 -4.64
CA VAL A 66 -5.70 4.56 -3.65
C VAL A 66 -4.84 3.44 -4.26
N ARG A 67 -5.46 2.43 -4.89
CA ARG A 67 -4.74 1.33 -5.55
C ARG A 67 -3.84 1.76 -6.71
N LYS A 68 -4.18 2.83 -7.42
CA LYS A 68 -3.37 3.36 -8.53
C LYS A 68 -2.14 4.11 -8.03
N TYR A 69 -2.27 4.86 -6.94
CA TYR A 69 -1.21 5.75 -6.45
C TYR A 69 -0.29 5.13 -5.39
N LEU A 70 -0.75 4.11 -4.65
CA LEU A 70 0.03 3.45 -3.60
C LEU A 70 0.60 2.09 -4.02
N LYS A 71 1.15 2.00 -5.23
CA LYS A 71 1.90 0.83 -5.69
C LYS A 71 3.36 0.81 -5.19
#